data_AF-G6FMZ5-F1
#
_entry.id   AF-G6FMZ5-F1
#
_cell.length_a   1.000
_cell.length_b   1.000
_cell.length_c   1.000
_cell.angle_alpha   90.00
_cell.angle_beta   90.00
_cell.angle_gamma   90.00
#
_symmetry.space_group_name_H-M   'P 1'
#
loop_
_entity.id
_entity.type
_entity.pdbx_description
1 polymer ?
#
loop_
_entity_poly.entity_id
_entity_poly.type
_entity_poly.pdbx_seq_one_letter_code
_entity_poly.pdbx_strand_id
1 'polypeptide(L)'
;MFHKILVALDHSSLSNQVFKQALAKTNNASLMLLHLLSPTAEGYPVPTAPDKYTEELGNLMSLYLHQWEVYHKEGLDFLRSHAVQATSSGISTEYIQGQGSSGKRICELARTCQI
;
A
#
# COMPACT_ATOMS: atom_id res chain seq x y z
N MET A 1 18.68 -17.47 8.30
CA MET A 1 17.48 -16.92 8.97
C MET A 1 17.17 -15.57 8.36
N PHE A 2 15.90 -15.24 8.17
CA PHE A 2 15.50 -13.91 7.70
C PHE A 2 15.41 -12.97 8.91
N HIS A 3 16.04 -11.79 8.83
CA HIS A 3 15.93 -10.76 9.89
C HIS A 3 14.70 -9.86 9.68
N LYS A 4 14.22 -9.77 8.44
CA LYS A 4 13.05 -8.99 8.04
C LYS A 4 12.28 -9.71 6.92
N ILE A 5 10.97 -9.79 7.04
CA ILE A 5 10.06 -10.34 6.02
C ILE A 5 9.29 -9.19 5.39
N LEU A 6 9.47 -9.00 4.08
CA LEU A 6 8.68 -8.06 3.29
C LEU A 6 7.38 -8.72 2.83
N VAL A 7 6.25 -8.07 3.10
CA VAL A 7 4.91 -8.50 2.72
C VAL A 7 4.24 -7.40 1.91
N ALA A 8 4.06 -7.65 0.61
CA ALA A 8 3.27 -6.78 -0.24
C ALA A 8 1.79 -7.11 -0.08
N LEU A 9 0.98 -6.10 0.23
CA LEU A 9 -0.45 -6.21 0.47
C LEU A 9 -1.23 -5.36 -0.54
N ASP A 10 -2.29 -5.95 -1.06
CA ASP A 10 -3.37 -5.27 -1.77
C ASP A 10 -4.71 -5.59 -1.10
N HIS A 11 -5.81 -5.07 -1.65
CA HIS A 11 -7.17 -5.30 -1.14
C HIS A 11 -7.75 -6.67 -1.53
N SER A 12 -6.96 -7.58 -2.10
CA SER A 12 -7.45 -8.91 -2.49
C SER A 12 -7.57 -9.86 -1.29
N SER A 13 -8.43 -10.87 -1.43
CA SER A 13 -8.54 -11.94 -0.45
C SER A 13 -7.26 -12.78 -0.33
N LEU A 14 -6.49 -12.89 -1.41
CA LEU A 14 -5.20 -13.58 -1.44
C LEU A 14 -4.16 -12.87 -0.57
N SER A 15 -4.11 -11.54 -0.62
CA SER A 15 -3.22 -10.72 0.22
C SER A 15 -3.43 -10.98 1.72
N ASN A 16 -4.68 -11.15 2.17
CA ASN A 16 -4.98 -11.54 3.55
C ASN A 16 -4.41 -12.91 3.93
N GLN A 17 -4.39 -13.88 3.00
CA GLN A 17 -3.79 -15.19 3.24
C GLN A 17 -2.27 -15.11 3.32
N VAL A 18 -1.65 -14.33 2.42
CA VAL A 18 -0.20 -14.08 2.43
C VAL A 18 0.22 -13.43 3.73
N PHE A 19 -0.53 -12.43 4.22
CA PHE A 19 -0.28 -11.79 5.51
C PHE A 19 -0.28 -12.80 6.67
N LYS A 20 -1.32 -13.63 6.77
CA LYS A 20 -1.40 -14.67 7.82
C LYS A 20 -0.23 -15.66 7.74
N GLN A 21 0.15 -16.06 6.53
CA GLN A 21 1.29 -16.95 6.33
C GLN A 21 2.61 -16.30 6.74
N ALA A 22 2.78 -14.99 6.47
CA ALA A 22 3.95 -14.25 6.90
C ALA A 22 4.04 -14.20 8.43
N LEU A 23 2.94 -13.89 9.13
CA LEU A 23 2.90 -13.90 10.60
C LEU A 23 3.34 -15.24 11.20
N ALA A 24 2.88 -16.35 10.63
CA ALA A 24 3.25 -17.70 11.09
C ALA A 24 4.73 -18.04 10.84
N LYS A 25 5.38 -17.38 9.87
CA LYS A 25 6.77 -17.62 9.49
C LYS A 25 7.77 -16.66 10.14
N THR A 26 7.29 -15.64 10.85
CA THR A 26 8.13 -14.56 11.37
C THR A 26 9.28 -15.08 12.24
N ASN A 27 9.08 -16.07 13.13
CA ASN A 27 10.13 -16.77 13.90
C ASN A 27 11.40 -15.93 14.24
N ASN A 28 11.23 -14.86 15.02
CA ASN A 28 12.23 -13.84 15.42
C ASN A 28 12.65 -12.80 14.36
N ALA A 29 12.03 -12.79 13.18
CA ALA A 29 12.16 -11.73 12.20
C ALA A 29 11.27 -10.52 12.55
N SER A 30 11.60 -9.37 11.97
CA SER A 30 10.69 -8.23 11.87
C SER A 30 9.85 -8.33 10.59
N LEU A 31 8.74 -7.60 10.55
CA LEU A 31 7.82 -7.56 9.41
C LEU A 31 7.87 -6.16 8.76
N MET A 32 7.90 -6.12 7.44
CA MET A 32 7.77 -4.90 6.65
C MET A 32 6.55 -5.04 5.76
N LEU A 33 5.55 -4.19 5.96
CA LEU A 33 4.36 -4.14 5.13
C LEU A 33 4.51 -3.12 4.01
N LEU A 34 4.10 -3.50 2.80
CA LEU A 34 4.12 -2.63 1.64
C LEU A 34 2.73 -2.60 0.99
N HIS A 35 2.17 -1.41 0.78
CA HIS A 35 1.00 -1.22 -0.08
C HIS A 35 1.38 -0.26 -1.22
N LEU A 36 0.90 -0.56 -2.44
CA LEU A 36 1.26 0.19 -3.63
C LEU A 36 0.04 0.79 -4.31
N LEU A 37 0.04 2.11 -4.42
CA LEU A 37 -0.90 2.87 -5.22
C LEU A 37 -0.48 2.74 -6.70
N SER A 38 -1.08 1.79 -7.41
CA SER A 38 -0.77 1.51 -8.82
C SER A 38 -1.85 2.09 -9.73
N PRO A 39 -1.49 2.77 -10.84
CA PRO A 39 -2.46 3.21 -11.86
C PRO A 39 -3.27 2.07 -12.50
N THR A 40 -2.81 0.83 -12.36
CA THR A 40 -3.51 -0.37 -12.85
C THR A 40 -4.42 -1.01 -11.79
N ALA A 41 -4.43 -0.48 -10.56
CA ALA A 41 -5.27 -0.99 -9.49
C ALA A 41 -6.69 -0.47 -9.65
N GLU A 42 -7.66 -1.30 -9.29
CA GLU A 42 -9.06 -0.89 -9.20
C GLU A 42 -9.19 0.25 -8.16
N GLY A 43 -10.02 1.25 -8.48
CA GLY A 43 -10.24 2.41 -7.62
C GLY A 43 -9.14 3.47 -7.65
N TYR A 44 -8.07 3.30 -8.44
CA TYR A 44 -7.07 4.36 -8.63
C TYR A 44 -7.73 5.62 -9.24
N PRO A 45 -7.68 6.79 -8.58
CA PRO A 45 -8.32 7.99 -9.11
C PRO A 45 -7.72 8.40 -10.46
N VAL A 46 -8.58 8.66 -11.44
CA VAL A 46 -8.18 9.11 -12.79
C VAL A 46 -8.71 10.53 -12.99
N PRO A 47 -7.86 11.49 -13.41
CA PRO A 47 -8.33 12.83 -13.73
C PRO A 47 -9.33 12.77 -14.90
N THR A 48 -10.50 13.39 -14.72
CA THR A 48 -11.43 13.63 -15.82
C THR A 48 -10.91 14.79 -16.66
N ALA A 49 -10.58 14.54 -17.93
CA ALA A 49 -10.25 15.60 -18.87
C ALA A 49 -11.55 16.27 -19.34
N PRO A 50 -11.75 17.59 -19.15
CA PRO A 50 -12.91 18.25 -19.71
C PRO A 50 -12.73 18.50 -21.20
N ASP A 51 -13.82 18.41 -21.96
CA ASP A 51 -13.83 18.68 -23.41
C ASP A 51 -13.55 20.15 -23.76
N LYS A 52 -13.69 21.07 -22.80
CA LYS A 52 -13.41 22.52 -22.93
C LYS A 52 -12.85 23.09 -21.62
N TYR A 53 -11.95 24.07 -21.73
CA TYR A 53 -11.44 24.84 -20.58
C TYR A 53 -12.52 25.82 -20.09
N THR A 54 -13.32 25.40 -19.12
CA THR A 54 -14.37 26.21 -18.45
C THR A 54 -14.09 26.31 -16.94
N GLU A 55 -14.84 27.13 -16.20
CA GLU A 55 -14.80 27.17 -14.72
C GLU A 55 -15.06 25.80 -14.07
N GLU A 56 -15.73 24.88 -14.78
CA GLU A 56 -15.91 23.48 -14.36
C GLU A 56 -14.56 22.74 -14.18
N LEU A 57 -13.50 23.15 -14.88
CA LEU A 57 -12.16 22.56 -14.74
C LEU A 57 -11.59 22.74 -13.33
N GLY A 58 -11.84 23.88 -12.69
CA GLY A 58 -11.41 24.13 -11.31
C GLY A 58 -12.07 23.17 -10.33
N ASN A 59 -13.38 22.98 -10.46
CA ASN A 59 -14.16 22.05 -9.63
C ASN A 59 -13.76 20.59 -9.87
N LEU A 60 -13.53 20.20 -11.13
CA LEU A 60 -13.06 18.86 -11.48
C LEU A 60 -11.68 18.56 -10.90
N MET A 61 -10.76 19.54 -10.93
CA MET A 61 -9.44 19.40 -10.33
C MET A 61 -9.51 19.25 -8.80
N SER A 62 -10.31 20.08 -8.13
CA SER A 62 -10.51 19.96 -6.68
C SER A 62 -11.12 18.62 -6.28
N LEU A 63 -12.10 18.13 -7.05
CA LEU A 63 -12.70 16.81 -6.81
C LEU A 63 -11.67 15.69 -6.97
N TYR A 64 -10.86 15.72 -8.04
CA TYR A 64 -9.79 14.75 -8.26
C TYR A 64 -8.77 14.77 -7.11
N LEU A 65 -8.33 15.95 -6.67
CA LEU A 65 -7.40 16.07 -5.55
C LEU A 65 -7.99 15.49 -4.25
N HIS A 66 -9.27 15.71 -3.99
CA HIS A 66 -9.95 15.14 -2.84
C HIS A 66 -10.04 13.60 -2.93
N GLN A 67 -10.41 13.05 -4.08
CA GLN A 67 -10.43 11.60 -4.30
C GLN A 67 -9.03 11.00 -4.11
N TRP A 68 -7.98 11.69 -4.57
CA TRP A 68 -6.60 11.28 -4.38
C TRP A 68 -6.19 11.26 -2.91
N GLU A 69 -6.57 12.29 -2.15
CA GLU A 69 -6.31 12.36 -0.70
C GLU A 69 -7.01 11.22 0.06
N VAL A 70 -8.29 10.98 -0.24
CA VAL A 70 -9.06 9.88 0.35
C VAL A 70 -8.43 8.53 0.04
N TYR A 71 -8.15 8.25 -1.25
CA TYR A 71 -7.53 7.01 -1.69
C TYR A 71 -6.16 6.77 -1.03
N HIS A 72 -5.33 7.80 -0.94
CA HIS A 72 -4.03 7.73 -0.28
C HIS A 72 -4.17 7.43 1.23
N LYS A 73 -5.16 8.04 1.89
CA LYS A 73 -5.44 7.82 3.31
C LYS A 73 -5.96 6.41 3.57
N GLU A 74 -6.87 5.90 2.74
CA GLU A 74 -7.40 4.55 2.85
C GLU A 74 -6.29 3.48 2.78
N GLY A 75 -5.34 3.63 1.87
CA GLY A 75 -4.18 2.73 1.79
C GLY A 75 -3.29 2.77 3.06
N LEU A 76 -3.10 3.95 3.66
CA LEU A 76 -2.35 4.10 4.91
C LEU A 76 -3.08 3.50 6.10
N ASP A 77 -4.39 3.72 6.20
CA ASP A 77 -5.21 3.17 7.27
C ASP A 77 -5.30 1.63 7.15
N PHE A 78 -5.34 1.11 5.91
CA PHE A 78 -5.23 -0.32 5.62
C PHE A 78 -3.89 -0.90 6.12
N LEU A 79 -2.76 -0.28 5.79
CA LEU A 79 -1.44 -0.70 6.29
C LEU A 79 -1.36 -0.63 7.82
N ARG A 80 -1.85 0.45 8.41
CA ARG A 80 -1.86 0.65 9.87
C ARG A 80 -2.64 -0.46 10.57
N SER A 81 -3.80 -0.85 10.04
CA SER A 81 -4.61 -1.93 10.64
C SER A 81 -3.87 -3.27 10.69
N HIS A 82 -3.15 -3.62 9.62
CA HIS A 82 -2.32 -4.83 9.54
C HIS A 82 -1.10 -4.75 10.47
N ALA A 83 -0.46 -3.58 10.53
CA ALA A 83 0.66 -3.35 11.45
C ALA A 83 0.22 -3.50 12.92
N VAL A 84 -0.96 -2.97 13.29
CA VAL A 84 -1.53 -3.14 14.63
C VAL A 84 -1.81 -4.61 14.91
N GLN A 85 -2.35 -5.36 13.96
CA GLN A 85 -2.61 -6.80 14.13
C GLN A 85 -1.32 -7.60 14.37
N ALA A 86 -0.26 -7.31 13.62
CA ALA A 86 1.03 -7.98 13.75
C ALA A 86 1.74 -7.62 15.08
N THR A 87 1.79 -6.32 15.41
CA THR A 87 2.40 -5.83 16.65
C THR A 87 1.68 -6.32 17.91
N SER A 88 0.35 -6.43 17.85
CA SER A 88 -0.45 -7.03 18.94
C SER A 88 -0.13 -8.52 19.16
N SER A 89 0.47 -9.17 18.17
CA SER A 89 0.96 -10.56 18.26
C SER A 89 2.46 -10.63 18.66
N GLY A 90 3.04 -9.51 19.11
CA GLY A 90 4.45 -9.43 19.53
C GLY A 90 5.46 -9.33 18.38
N ILE A 91 5.01 -9.10 17.15
CA ILE A 91 5.88 -8.99 15.97
C ILE A 91 6.24 -7.52 15.70
N SER A 92 7.54 -7.19 15.75
CA SER A 92 8.02 -5.87 15.34
C SER A 92 7.67 -5.64 13.87
N THR A 93 6.87 -4.61 13.60
CA THR A 93 6.30 -4.37 12.27
C THR A 93 6.43 -2.91 11.87
N GLU A 94 6.99 -2.68 10.69
CA GLU A 94 7.04 -1.40 9.99
C GLU A 94 6.13 -1.46 8.75
N TYR A 95 5.72 -0.30 8.24
CA TYR A 95 4.94 -0.24 7.00
C TYR A 95 5.33 0.95 6.12
N ILE A 96 5.18 0.78 4.81
CA ILE A 96 5.41 1.81 3.81
C ILE A 96 4.32 1.76 2.74
N GLN A 97 3.81 2.94 2.38
CA GLN A 97 3.00 3.11 1.19
C GLN A 97 3.88 3.65 0.06
N GLY A 98 3.85 2.98 -1.09
CA GLY A 98 4.52 3.44 -2.30
C GLY A 98 3.54 3.72 -3.43
N GLN A 99 4.02 4.32 -4.50
CA GLN A 99 3.26 4.57 -5.72
C GLN A 99 4.02 4.04 -6.94
N GLY A 100 3.27 3.60 -7.95
CA GLY A 100 3.78 3.21 -9.26
C GLY A 100 3.69 1.70 -9.52
N SER A 101 4.59 1.17 -10.37
CA SER A 101 4.53 -0.22 -10.81
C SER A 101 4.82 -1.21 -9.68
N SER A 102 3.87 -2.12 -9.44
CA SER A 102 3.90 -3.07 -8.33
C SER A 102 5.17 -3.92 -8.31
N GLY A 103 5.47 -4.62 -9.40
CA GLY A 103 6.62 -5.53 -9.47
C GLY A 103 7.96 -4.83 -9.27
N LYS A 104 8.15 -3.64 -9.88
CA LYS A 104 9.40 -2.88 -9.76
C LYS A 104 9.63 -2.42 -8.32
N ARG A 105 8.63 -1.82 -7.68
CA ARG A 105 8.77 -1.31 -6.31
C ARG A 105 8.94 -2.40 -5.28
N ILE A 106 8.26 -3.54 -5.43
CA ILE A 106 8.47 -4.70 -4.56
C ILE A 106 9.93 -5.15 -4.63
N CYS A 107 10.49 -5.33 -5.83
CA CYS A 107 11.88 -5.74 -6.01
C CYS A 107 12.89 -4.73 -5.46
N GLU A 108 12.65 -3.44 -5.64
CA GLU A 108 13.53 -2.40 -5.10
C GLU A 108 13.52 -2.39 -3.56
N LEU A 109 12.35 -2.46 -2.95
CA LEU A 109 12.23 -2.49 -1.50
C LEU A 109 12.81 -3.80 -0.93
N ALA A 110 12.61 -4.93 -1.62
CA ALA A 110 13.18 -6.21 -1.23
C ALA A 110 14.72 -6.18 -1.20
N ARG A 111 15.37 -5.36 -2.04
CA ARG A 111 16.83 -5.18 -2.03
C ARG A 111 17.30 -4.30 -0.88
N THR A 112 16.55 -3.25 -0.53
CA THR A 112 16.91 -2.35 0.58
C THR A 112 16.55 -2.92 1.95
N CYS A 113 15.57 -3.83 2.03
CA CYS A 113 15.21 -4.53 3.26
C CYS A 113 16.12 -5.71 3.63
N GLN A 114 17.27 -5.91 2.96
CA GLN A 114 18.21 -7.00 3.24
C GLN A 114 19.13 -6.78 4.45
N ILE A 115 18.80 -5.85 5.35
CA ILE A 115 19.65 -5.49 6.50
C ILE A 115 19.05 -6.04 7.79
#